data_AF-A0A8T4NTC4-F1
#
_entry.id   AF-A0A8T4NTC4-F1
#
_cell.length_a   1.000
_cell.length_b   1.000
_cell.length_c   1.000
_cell.angle_alpha   90.00
_cell.angle_beta   90.00
_cell.angle_gamma   90.00
#
_symmetry.space_group_name_H-M   'P 1'
#
loop_
_entity.id
_entity.type
_entity.pdbx_description
1 polymer ?
#
loop_
_entity_poly.entity_id
_entity_poly.type
_entity_poly.pdbx_seq_one_letter_code
_entity_poly.pdbx_strand_id
1 'polypeptide(L)'
;MKKGLQNFLGAYIENKEPQNVEEGRKPNGYWRDFDNVKIVILEIADKVGHFPSREELCEHGYSTLSYIASKYHGGFEAIKRKMKIKKVFKKSKKMIEIEGRIWEPVEVYLKREYLDNRRSTMDIGEELKLTWASVGRWLDKFEIEKRTVSEQLLGGGVKRPSKIKLEKWYVEQRLSPNQLKERLNVSWPTVVKWLREYDIPTRDISESRMSKGGRKPIRRELERLYLDERVPMNKIAKRYGVTTGSIRNWCDDYGINRRSNSESKLPEGFKKPTKKQLERMYVRDQLSLDEIGKKFGVSEPTIRRIAIDYEIKIRKNESKYNDQSYRKGLVDRLLVVRKKKPEELSSWDFQRTRDRGVLCFAGVLQWYERENDCGPREARYIMLQELYEVSKEDIENKKLFDYWKKLENVIKEVQEIKEKHNLTILPSLGKLSKMGHSSLASAINKYHGGFNAFRKLIGEKQIKTPNGQWQDFDYTVTRVLEAMSQLGYDDLPSRKVLENNGYAGLVGAIKRYHGGYKSFRGAFNERLSRPSDNQKSDSKTSSELENFLLDYVGDNHD
;
A
#
# COMPACT_ATOMS: atom_id res chain seq x y z
N MET A 1 -56.67 -33.45 -68.58
CA MET A 1 -55.72 -33.11 -67.48
C MET A 1 -56.53 -32.79 -66.22
N LYS A 2 -56.12 -33.32 -65.05
CA LYS A 2 -56.58 -32.95 -63.68
C LYS A 2 -57.95 -33.42 -63.13
N LYS A 3 -58.26 -34.73 -63.15
CA LYS A 3 -59.27 -35.31 -62.21
C LYS A 3 -58.85 -36.67 -61.64
N GLY A 4 -58.30 -37.57 -62.47
CA GLY A 4 -57.78 -38.87 -62.02
C GLY A 4 -56.57 -38.75 -61.08
N LEU A 5 -55.63 -37.84 -61.36
CA LEU A 5 -54.43 -37.66 -60.53
C LEU A 5 -54.75 -37.01 -59.16
N GLN A 6 -55.78 -36.17 -59.09
CA GLN A 6 -56.23 -35.55 -57.83
C GLN A 6 -56.97 -36.56 -56.95
N ASN A 7 -57.80 -37.42 -57.54
CA ASN A 7 -58.48 -38.49 -56.78
C ASN A 7 -57.48 -39.55 -56.28
N PHE A 8 -56.42 -39.83 -57.03
CA PHE A 8 -55.39 -40.80 -56.64
C PHE A 8 -54.43 -40.25 -55.56
N LEU A 9 -54.04 -38.97 -55.64
CA LEU A 9 -53.26 -38.31 -54.58
C LEU A 9 -54.08 -38.10 -53.30
N GLY A 10 -55.40 -37.88 -53.41
CA GLY A 10 -56.30 -37.78 -52.26
C GLY A 10 -56.41 -39.08 -51.47
N ALA A 11 -56.52 -40.23 -52.16
CA ALA A 11 -56.60 -41.54 -51.51
C ALA A 11 -55.30 -41.95 -50.78
N TYR A 12 -54.14 -41.50 -51.26
CA TYR A 12 -52.84 -41.81 -50.66
C TYR A 12 -52.52 -40.97 -49.40
N ILE A 13 -53.15 -39.80 -49.24
CA ILE A 13 -52.99 -38.93 -48.06
C ILE A 13 -53.93 -39.35 -46.91
N GLU A 14 -55.04 -40.03 -47.21
CA GLU A 14 -56.07 -40.40 -46.22
C GLU A 14 -55.98 -41.83 -45.67
N ASN A 15 -54.95 -42.62 -46.02
CA ASN A 15 -54.72 -43.98 -45.48
C ASN A 15 -55.97 -44.89 -45.52
N LYS A 16 -56.70 -44.90 -46.63
CA LYS A 16 -57.77 -45.88 -46.89
C LYS A 16 -57.30 -46.89 -47.94
N GLU A 17 -57.35 -48.17 -47.59
CA GLU A 17 -57.09 -49.28 -48.51
C GLU A 17 -58.03 -49.19 -49.73
N PRO A 18 -57.52 -49.19 -50.97
CA PRO A 18 -58.37 -49.35 -52.13
C PRO A 18 -58.85 -50.80 -52.20
N GLN A 19 -60.17 -50.97 -52.09
CA GLN A 19 -60.87 -52.24 -52.26
C GLN A 19 -60.47 -52.91 -53.59
N ASN A 20 -60.30 -54.24 -53.51
CA ASN A 20 -60.19 -55.18 -54.63
C ASN A 20 -61.02 -54.72 -55.85
N VAL A 21 -60.38 -54.48 -56.99
CA VAL A 21 -61.06 -54.34 -58.27
C VAL A 21 -60.66 -55.51 -59.15
N GLU A 22 -61.59 -56.46 -59.22
CA GLU A 22 -61.59 -57.63 -60.08
C GLU A 22 -61.41 -57.26 -61.57
N GLU A 23 -60.99 -58.29 -62.31
CA GLU A 23 -60.68 -58.35 -63.73
C GLU A 23 -61.74 -57.72 -64.64
N GLY A 24 -61.46 -56.50 -65.14
CA GLY A 24 -62.19 -55.87 -66.23
C GLY A 24 -61.24 -55.36 -67.32
N ARG A 25 -61.52 -55.65 -68.59
CA ARG A 25 -60.72 -55.19 -69.74
C ARG A 25 -60.49 -53.67 -69.66
N LYS A 26 -59.23 -53.27 -69.53
CA LYS A 26 -58.86 -51.84 -69.50
C LYS A 26 -59.28 -51.17 -70.81
N PRO A 27 -59.71 -49.89 -70.79
CA PRO A 27 -60.20 -49.18 -71.97
C PRO A 27 -59.19 -49.17 -73.12
N ASN A 28 -59.69 -49.13 -74.36
CA ASN A 28 -58.84 -49.03 -75.56
C ASN A 28 -57.90 -47.83 -75.46
N GLY A 29 -56.59 -48.07 -75.57
CA GLY A 29 -55.56 -47.04 -75.46
C GLY A 29 -54.91 -46.88 -74.07
N TYR A 30 -55.45 -47.49 -73.00
CA TYR A 30 -54.90 -47.43 -71.64
C TYR A 30 -53.40 -47.75 -71.59
N TRP A 31 -53.00 -48.78 -72.34
CA TRP A 31 -51.64 -49.29 -72.40
C TRP A 31 -50.68 -48.51 -73.31
N ARG A 32 -51.19 -47.56 -74.11
CA ARG A 32 -50.35 -46.65 -74.90
C ARG A 32 -49.81 -45.50 -74.05
N ASP A 33 -50.45 -45.19 -72.94
CA ASP A 33 -49.99 -44.20 -71.99
C ASP A 33 -48.88 -44.78 -71.11
N PHE A 34 -47.74 -44.10 -71.07
CA PHE A 34 -46.57 -44.53 -70.29
C PHE A 34 -46.84 -44.47 -68.78
N ASP A 35 -47.66 -43.52 -68.31
CA ASP A 35 -47.92 -43.35 -66.89
C ASP A 35 -48.75 -44.52 -66.33
N ASN A 36 -49.68 -45.06 -67.12
CA ASN A 36 -50.46 -46.25 -66.75
C ASN A 36 -49.59 -47.51 -66.68
N VAL A 37 -48.67 -47.68 -67.65
CA VAL A 37 -47.69 -48.77 -67.62
C VAL A 37 -46.74 -48.61 -66.43
N LYS A 38 -46.37 -47.37 -66.11
CA LYS A 38 -45.48 -47.06 -64.98
C LYS A 38 -46.09 -47.41 -63.63
N ILE A 39 -47.37 -47.10 -63.41
CA ILE A 39 -48.07 -47.41 -62.15
C ILE A 39 -48.05 -48.92 -61.90
N VAL A 40 -48.42 -49.73 -62.90
CA VAL A 40 -48.46 -51.19 -62.76
C VAL A 40 -47.08 -51.80 -62.51
N ILE A 41 -46.06 -51.31 -63.22
CA ILE A 41 -44.68 -51.78 -63.01
C ILE A 41 -44.17 -51.41 -61.62
N LEU A 42 -44.49 -50.21 -61.11
CA LEU A 42 -44.10 -49.78 -59.76
C LEU A 42 -44.81 -50.59 -58.67
N GLU A 43 -46.09 -50.92 -58.86
CA GLU A 43 -46.84 -51.74 -57.91
C GLU A 43 -46.23 -53.15 -57.76
N ILE A 44 -45.86 -53.77 -58.89
CA ILE A 44 -45.22 -55.09 -58.86
C ILE A 44 -43.79 -54.97 -58.35
N ALA A 45 -43.06 -53.92 -58.72
CA ALA A 45 -41.71 -53.66 -58.22
C ALA A 45 -41.68 -53.50 -56.69
N ASP A 46 -42.74 -52.95 -56.09
CA ASP A 46 -42.88 -52.84 -54.63
C ASP A 46 -43.08 -54.22 -53.99
N LYS A 47 -43.84 -55.11 -54.64
CA LYS A 47 -44.07 -56.50 -54.19
C LYS A 47 -42.83 -57.38 -54.29
N VAL A 48 -42.10 -57.32 -55.41
CA VAL A 48 -40.89 -58.16 -55.63
C VAL A 48 -39.58 -57.51 -55.15
N GLY A 49 -39.60 -56.22 -54.83
CA GLY A 49 -38.45 -55.48 -54.33
C GLY A 49 -37.36 -55.19 -55.37
N HIS A 50 -37.63 -55.44 -56.66
CA HIS A 50 -36.79 -55.06 -57.79
C HIS A 50 -37.61 -54.77 -59.05
N PHE A 51 -36.95 -54.30 -60.12
CA PHE A 51 -37.66 -54.13 -61.39
C PHE A 51 -38.16 -55.51 -61.87
N PRO A 52 -39.47 -55.71 -62.11
CA PRO A 52 -40.04 -57.02 -62.38
C PRO A 52 -39.45 -57.68 -63.63
N SER A 53 -39.13 -58.97 -63.54
CA SER A 53 -38.80 -59.81 -64.69
C SER A 53 -40.05 -60.13 -65.52
N ARG A 54 -39.85 -60.68 -66.72
CA ARG A 54 -40.98 -61.15 -67.53
C ARG A 54 -41.75 -62.28 -66.82
N GLU A 55 -41.05 -63.17 -66.13
CA GLU A 55 -41.70 -64.25 -65.37
C GLU A 55 -42.53 -63.70 -64.21
N GLU A 56 -42.00 -62.75 -63.45
CA GLU A 56 -42.69 -62.15 -62.28
C GLU A 56 -43.93 -61.35 -62.69
N LEU A 57 -43.90 -60.68 -63.84
CA LEU A 57 -45.10 -60.03 -64.38
C LEU A 57 -46.17 -61.04 -64.78
N CYS A 58 -45.80 -62.21 -65.29
CA CYS A 58 -46.74 -63.29 -65.59
C CYS A 58 -47.33 -63.89 -64.30
N GLU A 59 -46.52 -64.13 -63.28
CA GLU A 59 -46.96 -64.63 -61.96
C GLU A 59 -47.96 -63.68 -61.29
N HIS A 60 -47.81 -62.38 -61.51
CA HIS A 60 -48.73 -61.36 -61.01
C HIS A 60 -49.89 -61.01 -61.97
N GLY A 61 -50.16 -61.82 -62.99
CA GLY A 61 -51.35 -61.67 -63.86
C GLY A 61 -51.22 -60.66 -65.01
N TYR A 62 -50.03 -60.13 -65.27
CA TYR A 62 -49.74 -59.12 -66.29
C TYR A 62 -48.93 -59.67 -67.47
N SER A 63 -49.27 -60.88 -67.93
CA SER A 63 -48.59 -61.56 -69.04
C SER A 63 -48.54 -60.75 -70.35
N THR A 64 -49.58 -59.94 -70.60
CA THR A 64 -49.70 -59.08 -71.80
C THR A 64 -48.86 -57.80 -71.71
N LEU A 65 -48.40 -57.42 -70.51
CA LEU A 65 -47.66 -56.18 -70.29
C LEU A 65 -46.28 -56.21 -70.97
N SER A 66 -45.68 -57.38 -71.09
CA SER A 66 -44.42 -57.59 -71.81
C SER A 66 -44.54 -57.28 -73.32
N TYR A 67 -45.64 -57.72 -73.92
CA TYR A 67 -45.95 -57.41 -75.30
C TYR A 67 -46.28 -55.92 -75.49
N ILE A 68 -47.06 -55.33 -74.59
CA ILE A 68 -47.39 -53.90 -74.58
C ILE A 68 -46.15 -53.02 -74.46
N ALA A 69 -45.25 -53.35 -73.52
CA ALA A 69 -44.00 -52.66 -73.30
C ALA A 69 -43.16 -52.62 -74.57
N SER A 70 -43.09 -53.75 -75.28
CA SER A 70 -42.37 -53.88 -76.55
C SER A 70 -43.04 -53.09 -77.67
N LYS A 71 -44.37 -53.22 -77.84
CA LYS A 71 -45.13 -52.63 -78.94
C LYS A 71 -45.25 -51.11 -78.89
N TYR A 72 -45.47 -50.55 -77.70
CA TYR A 72 -45.79 -49.12 -77.55
C TYR A 72 -44.69 -48.30 -76.88
N HIS A 73 -43.81 -48.94 -76.09
CA HIS A 73 -42.86 -48.22 -75.23
C HIS A 73 -41.40 -48.53 -75.50
N GLY A 74 -41.09 -49.34 -76.53
CA GLY A 74 -39.74 -49.67 -76.96
C GLY A 74 -39.05 -50.76 -76.13
N GLY A 75 -39.83 -51.59 -75.44
CA GLY A 75 -39.36 -52.69 -74.59
C GLY A 75 -39.07 -52.28 -73.15
N PHE A 76 -38.86 -53.28 -72.28
CA PHE A 76 -38.63 -53.04 -70.85
C PHE A 76 -37.39 -52.18 -70.56
N GLU A 77 -36.32 -52.33 -71.36
CA GLU A 77 -35.12 -51.53 -71.16
C GLU A 77 -35.36 -50.05 -71.50
N ALA A 78 -36.19 -49.76 -72.50
CA ALA A 78 -36.62 -48.40 -72.80
C ALA A 78 -37.52 -47.83 -71.69
N ILE A 79 -38.42 -48.63 -71.12
CA ILE A 79 -39.23 -48.23 -69.96
C ILE A 79 -38.34 -47.94 -68.75
N LYS A 80 -37.41 -48.83 -68.43
CA LYS A 80 -36.44 -48.71 -67.33
C LYS A 80 -35.60 -47.44 -67.45
N ARG A 81 -35.13 -47.11 -68.67
CA ARG A 81 -34.46 -45.84 -68.97
C ARG A 81 -35.39 -44.64 -68.82
N LYS A 82 -36.62 -44.70 -69.36
CA LYS A 82 -37.63 -43.62 -69.27
C LYS A 82 -38.07 -43.32 -67.84
N MET A 83 -38.15 -44.34 -66.98
CA MET A 83 -38.49 -44.16 -65.57
C MET A 83 -37.37 -43.47 -64.76
N LYS A 84 -36.17 -43.26 -65.34
CA LYS A 84 -35.00 -42.68 -64.67
C LYS A 84 -34.71 -43.33 -63.31
N ILE A 85 -34.98 -44.64 -63.19
CA ILE A 85 -34.73 -45.38 -61.95
C ILE A 85 -33.22 -45.49 -61.77
N LYS A 86 -32.65 -44.60 -60.96
CA LYS A 86 -31.31 -44.79 -60.40
C LYS A 86 -31.40 -46.01 -59.49
N LYS A 87 -30.75 -47.12 -59.88
CA LYS A 87 -30.57 -48.39 -59.15
C LYS A 87 -31.69 -48.71 -58.14
N VAL A 88 -32.62 -49.61 -58.50
CA VAL A 88 -33.57 -50.17 -57.52
C VAL A 88 -32.78 -50.78 -56.35
N PHE A 89 -33.09 -50.30 -55.14
CA PHE A 89 -32.36 -50.61 -53.91
C PHE A 89 -32.62 -52.05 -53.47
N LYS A 90 -31.60 -52.91 -53.46
CA LYS A 90 -31.70 -54.26 -52.89
C LYS A 90 -31.74 -54.16 -51.36
N LYS A 91 -32.89 -54.43 -50.75
CA LYS A 91 -33.08 -54.52 -49.29
C LYS A 91 -32.26 -55.70 -48.73
N SER A 92 -31.64 -55.50 -47.58
CA SER A 92 -30.94 -56.59 -46.86
C SER A 92 -31.97 -57.51 -46.20
N LYS A 93 -31.67 -58.81 -46.05
CA LYS A 93 -32.53 -59.77 -45.32
C LYS A 93 -32.92 -59.24 -43.93
N LYS A 94 -31.98 -58.59 -43.24
CA LYS A 94 -32.19 -57.98 -41.90
C LYS A 94 -33.08 -56.73 -41.93
N MET A 95 -33.10 -56.01 -43.05
CA MET A 95 -33.96 -54.84 -43.24
C MET A 95 -35.40 -55.28 -43.50
N ILE A 96 -35.60 -56.32 -44.32
CA ILE A 96 -36.92 -56.92 -44.58
C ILE A 96 -37.53 -57.48 -43.28
N GLU A 97 -36.72 -58.19 -42.49
CA GLU A 97 -37.14 -58.71 -41.18
C GLU A 97 -37.59 -57.59 -40.23
N ILE A 98 -36.86 -56.48 -40.17
CA ILE A 98 -37.20 -55.33 -39.33
C ILE A 98 -38.44 -54.62 -39.85
N GLU A 99 -38.58 -54.40 -41.17
CA GLU A 99 -39.79 -53.84 -41.79
C GLU A 99 -41.03 -54.67 -41.44
N GLY A 100 -40.93 -56.00 -41.48
CA GLY A 100 -42.02 -56.88 -41.05
C GLY A 100 -42.35 -56.80 -39.56
N ARG A 101 -41.40 -56.40 -38.71
CA ARG A 101 -41.62 -56.21 -37.27
C ARG A 101 -42.22 -54.84 -36.92
N ILE A 102 -41.79 -53.78 -37.61
CA ILE A 102 -42.27 -52.41 -37.38
C ILE A 102 -43.51 -52.07 -38.22
N TRP A 103 -43.87 -52.93 -39.18
CA TRP A 103 -44.99 -52.76 -40.11
C TRP A 103 -44.98 -51.44 -40.89
N GLU A 104 -43.78 -50.90 -41.11
CA GLU A 104 -43.53 -49.72 -41.94
C GLU A 104 -42.16 -49.82 -42.61
N PRO A 105 -41.92 -49.12 -43.74
CA PRO A 105 -40.61 -49.10 -44.37
C PRO A 105 -39.55 -48.50 -43.44
N VAL A 106 -38.37 -49.14 -43.36
CA VAL A 106 -37.28 -48.70 -42.46
C VAL A 106 -36.82 -47.28 -42.81
N GLU A 107 -36.88 -46.88 -44.09
CA GLU A 107 -36.57 -45.52 -44.51
C GLU A 107 -37.51 -44.49 -43.87
N VAL A 108 -38.82 -44.78 -43.85
CA VAL A 108 -39.85 -43.89 -43.30
C VAL A 108 -39.69 -43.80 -41.78
N TYR A 109 -39.52 -44.94 -41.13
CA TYR A 109 -39.22 -45.01 -39.70
C TYR A 109 -37.96 -44.20 -39.36
N LEU A 110 -36.87 -44.37 -40.10
CA LEU A 110 -35.63 -43.64 -39.84
C LEU A 110 -35.77 -42.14 -40.08
N LYS A 111 -36.48 -41.70 -41.14
CA LYS A 111 -36.74 -40.27 -41.36
C LYS A 111 -37.52 -39.67 -40.19
N ARG A 112 -38.62 -40.31 -39.77
CA ARG A 112 -39.42 -39.85 -38.62
C ARG A 112 -38.60 -39.85 -37.34
N GLU A 113 -37.98 -40.97 -36.98
CA GLU A 113 -37.32 -41.12 -35.69
C GLU A 113 -36.01 -40.31 -35.60
N TYR A 114 -35.25 -40.20 -36.69
CA TYR A 114 -33.95 -39.53 -36.71
C TYR A 114 -34.05 -38.02 -37.02
N LEU A 115 -34.90 -37.59 -37.95
CA LEU A 115 -35.04 -36.18 -38.33
C LEU A 115 -36.11 -35.48 -37.49
N ASP A 116 -37.31 -36.07 -37.38
CA ASP A 116 -38.45 -35.42 -36.73
C ASP A 116 -38.38 -35.60 -35.20
N ASN A 117 -38.20 -36.84 -34.73
CA ASN A 117 -38.11 -37.16 -33.30
C ASN A 117 -36.69 -36.99 -32.74
N ARG A 118 -35.70 -36.70 -33.59
CA ARG A 118 -34.31 -36.39 -33.25
C ARG A 118 -33.61 -37.43 -32.35
N ARG A 119 -34.03 -38.70 -32.38
CA ARG A 119 -33.44 -39.80 -31.59
C ARG A 119 -32.03 -40.15 -32.07
N SER A 120 -31.13 -40.55 -31.17
CA SER A 120 -29.76 -40.87 -31.58
C SER A 120 -29.71 -42.18 -32.38
N THR A 121 -28.66 -42.39 -33.18
CA THR A 121 -28.44 -43.69 -33.86
C THR A 121 -28.21 -44.83 -32.85
N MET A 122 -27.86 -44.50 -31.60
CA MET A 122 -27.69 -45.45 -30.51
C MET A 122 -29.05 -45.90 -29.97
N ASP A 123 -29.95 -44.97 -29.64
CA ASP A 123 -31.31 -45.28 -29.16
C ASP A 123 -32.13 -46.06 -30.19
N ILE A 124 -32.03 -45.66 -31.47
CA ILE A 124 -32.66 -46.37 -32.59
C ILE A 124 -32.04 -47.76 -32.76
N GLY A 125 -30.73 -47.87 -32.55
CA GLY A 125 -30.02 -49.14 -32.61
C GLY A 125 -30.51 -50.11 -31.54
N GLU A 126 -30.60 -49.68 -30.28
CA GLU A 126 -31.07 -50.51 -29.17
C GLU A 126 -32.49 -51.04 -29.40
N GLU A 127 -33.42 -50.18 -29.84
CA GLU A 127 -34.81 -50.58 -30.11
C GLU A 127 -34.90 -51.62 -31.25
N LEU A 128 -34.18 -51.37 -32.34
CA LEU A 128 -34.16 -52.26 -33.51
C LEU A 128 -33.24 -53.47 -33.32
N LYS A 129 -32.59 -53.62 -32.15
CA LYS A 129 -31.56 -54.63 -31.87
C LYS A 129 -30.43 -54.64 -32.92
N LEU A 130 -29.99 -53.43 -33.28
CA LEU A 130 -28.91 -53.13 -34.21
C LEU A 130 -27.80 -52.34 -33.52
N THR A 131 -26.57 -52.49 -34.00
CA THR A 131 -25.48 -51.58 -33.61
C THR A 131 -25.74 -50.18 -34.19
N TRP A 132 -25.37 -49.12 -33.48
CA TRP A 132 -25.45 -47.73 -33.97
C TRP A 132 -24.78 -47.52 -35.34
N ALA A 133 -23.68 -48.25 -35.62
CA ALA A 133 -22.99 -48.21 -36.91
C ALA A 133 -23.79 -48.85 -38.06
N SER A 134 -24.72 -49.75 -37.76
CA SER A 134 -25.65 -50.31 -38.75
C SER A 134 -26.75 -49.31 -39.09
N VAL A 135 -27.27 -48.58 -38.08
CA VAL A 135 -28.21 -47.47 -38.27
C VAL A 135 -27.55 -46.35 -39.07
N GLY A 136 -26.31 -45.96 -38.74
CA GLY A 136 -25.54 -44.96 -39.48
C GLY A 136 -25.31 -45.35 -40.95
N ARG A 137 -24.97 -46.62 -41.21
CA ARG A 137 -24.86 -47.15 -42.57
C ARG A 137 -26.20 -47.11 -43.31
N TRP A 138 -27.33 -47.32 -42.64
CA TRP A 138 -28.65 -47.23 -43.25
C TRP A 138 -29.04 -45.79 -43.58
N LEU A 139 -28.73 -44.83 -42.70
CA LEU A 139 -28.90 -43.39 -42.99
C LEU A 139 -28.11 -42.98 -44.24
N ASP A 140 -26.85 -43.43 -44.35
CA ASP A 140 -26.03 -43.23 -45.55
C ASP A 140 -26.66 -43.88 -46.79
N LYS A 141 -27.19 -45.11 -46.63
CA LYS A 141 -27.78 -45.88 -47.73
C LYS A 141 -29.10 -45.29 -48.25
N PHE A 142 -29.82 -44.55 -47.41
CA PHE A 142 -31.07 -43.86 -47.76
C PHE A 142 -30.87 -42.36 -48.05
N GLU A 143 -29.62 -41.91 -48.13
CA GLU A 143 -29.26 -40.49 -48.37
C GLU A 143 -29.93 -39.54 -47.35
N ILE A 144 -30.11 -40.00 -46.10
CA ILE A 144 -30.63 -39.18 -45.01
C ILE A 144 -29.47 -38.38 -44.40
N GLU A 145 -29.60 -37.05 -44.38
CA GLU A 145 -28.55 -36.15 -43.89
C GLU A 145 -28.21 -36.46 -42.43
N LYS A 146 -26.97 -36.93 -42.20
CA LYS A 146 -26.48 -37.25 -40.86
C LYS A 146 -26.20 -35.97 -40.09
N ARG A 147 -26.81 -35.86 -38.90
CA ARG A 147 -26.47 -34.83 -37.90
C ARG A 147 -24.99 -34.93 -37.54
N THR A 148 -24.37 -33.81 -37.17
CA THR A 148 -22.93 -33.79 -36.85
C THR A 148 -22.61 -34.73 -35.69
N VAL A 149 -21.39 -35.27 -35.63
CA VAL A 149 -20.94 -36.16 -34.54
C VAL A 149 -21.19 -35.53 -33.16
N SER A 150 -21.05 -34.21 -33.05
CA SER A 150 -21.35 -33.47 -31.81
C SER A 150 -22.84 -33.41 -31.46
N GLU A 151 -23.74 -33.50 -32.43
CA GLU A 151 -25.20 -33.56 -32.20
C GLU A 151 -25.70 -34.99 -31.93
N GLN A 152 -24.95 -35.99 -32.38
CA GLN A 152 -25.20 -37.41 -32.10
C GLN A 152 -24.70 -37.85 -30.71
N LEU A 153 -23.66 -37.18 -30.19
CA LEU A 153 -23.01 -37.48 -28.90
C LEU A 153 -23.62 -36.76 -27.69
N LEU A 154 -24.59 -35.86 -27.89
CA LEU A 154 -25.33 -35.26 -26.77
C LEU A 154 -26.24 -36.34 -26.19
N GLY A 155 -25.95 -36.81 -24.97
CA GLY A 155 -26.73 -37.84 -24.28
C GLY A 155 -28.23 -37.56 -24.33
N GLY A 156 -29.02 -38.62 -24.51
CA GLY A 156 -30.47 -38.56 -24.75
C GLY A 156 -31.17 -37.59 -23.80
N GLY A 157 -31.60 -36.44 -24.32
CA GLY A 157 -32.37 -35.43 -23.59
C GLY A 157 -31.89 -33.98 -23.74
N VAL A 158 -30.65 -33.73 -24.15
CA VAL A 158 -30.13 -32.35 -24.31
C VAL A 158 -30.56 -31.76 -25.66
N LYS A 159 -31.50 -30.80 -25.63
CA LYS A 159 -31.97 -30.07 -26.82
C LYS A 159 -31.06 -28.86 -27.12
N ARG A 160 -30.39 -28.85 -28.27
CA ARG A 160 -29.68 -27.66 -28.79
C ARG A 160 -30.69 -26.52 -29.05
N PRO A 161 -30.52 -25.31 -28.46
CA PRO A 161 -31.39 -24.17 -28.73
C PRO A 161 -31.23 -23.65 -30.16
N SER A 162 -32.30 -23.11 -30.75
CA SER A 162 -32.22 -22.40 -32.04
C SER A 162 -31.36 -21.13 -31.91
N LYS A 163 -30.78 -20.68 -33.03
CA LYS A 163 -29.96 -19.44 -33.08
C LYS A 163 -30.68 -18.26 -32.41
N ILE A 164 -31.93 -18.00 -32.79
CA ILE A 164 -32.77 -16.92 -32.25
C ILE A 164 -32.90 -17.02 -30.73
N LYS A 165 -33.10 -18.24 -30.20
CA LYS A 165 -33.28 -18.48 -28.76
C LYS A 165 -31.98 -18.30 -27.99
N LEU A 166 -30.86 -18.78 -28.54
CA LEU A 166 -29.54 -18.63 -27.93
C LEU A 166 -29.07 -17.17 -27.95
N GLU A 167 -29.33 -16.46 -29.05
CA GLU A 167 -29.06 -15.04 -29.21
C GLU A 167 -29.88 -14.20 -28.23
N LYS A 168 -31.19 -14.47 -28.10
CA LYS A 168 -32.03 -13.86 -27.07
C LYS A 168 -31.48 -14.05 -25.67
N TRP A 169 -31.06 -15.27 -25.30
CA TRP A 169 -30.50 -15.51 -23.97
C TRP A 169 -29.14 -14.85 -23.74
N TYR A 170 -28.27 -14.87 -24.75
CA TYR A 170 -26.88 -14.43 -24.62
C TYR A 170 -26.68 -12.92 -24.84
N VAL A 171 -27.36 -12.34 -25.82
CA VAL A 171 -27.24 -10.95 -26.25
C VAL A 171 -28.28 -10.08 -25.53
N GLU A 172 -29.56 -10.44 -25.61
CA GLU A 172 -30.65 -9.64 -25.02
C GLU A 172 -30.73 -9.81 -23.50
N GLN A 173 -30.80 -11.07 -23.02
CA GLN A 173 -30.93 -11.39 -21.59
C GLN A 173 -29.58 -11.47 -20.87
N ARG A 174 -28.47 -11.32 -21.60
CA ARG A 174 -27.08 -11.24 -21.07
C ARG A 174 -26.61 -12.43 -20.24
N LEU A 175 -27.26 -13.59 -20.33
CA LEU A 175 -26.87 -14.80 -19.59
C LEU A 175 -25.45 -15.23 -19.97
N SER A 176 -24.58 -15.46 -18.98
CA SER A 176 -23.19 -15.87 -19.24
C SER A 176 -23.13 -17.28 -19.81
N PRO A 177 -22.05 -17.67 -20.51
CA PRO A 177 -21.86 -19.05 -20.95
C PRO A 177 -21.95 -20.07 -19.80
N ASN A 178 -21.56 -19.70 -18.57
CA ASN A 178 -21.73 -20.53 -17.37
C ASN A 178 -23.20 -20.69 -16.97
N GLN A 179 -24.00 -19.62 -17.05
CA GLN A 179 -25.43 -19.72 -16.76
C GLN A 179 -26.17 -20.50 -17.83
N LEU A 180 -25.76 -20.37 -19.09
CA LEU A 180 -26.25 -21.17 -20.20
C LEU A 180 -25.86 -22.64 -20.04
N LYS A 181 -24.64 -22.92 -19.55
CA LYS A 181 -24.17 -24.26 -19.19
C LYS A 181 -25.14 -24.92 -18.20
N GLU A 182 -25.43 -24.26 -17.07
CA GLU A 182 -26.37 -24.77 -16.05
C GLU A 182 -27.79 -24.91 -16.62
N ARG A 183 -28.27 -23.90 -17.35
CA ARG A 183 -29.64 -23.87 -17.89
C ARG A 183 -29.90 -24.92 -18.96
N LEU A 184 -28.87 -25.26 -19.74
CA LEU A 184 -28.96 -26.20 -20.85
C LEU A 184 -28.44 -27.60 -20.48
N ASN A 185 -27.93 -27.75 -19.26
CA ASN A 185 -27.31 -28.97 -18.76
C ASN A 185 -26.25 -29.53 -19.74
N VAL A 186 -25.38 -28.65 -20.23
CA VAL A 186 -24.28 -28.99 -21.16
C VAL A 186 -22.95 -28.57 -20.59
N SER A 187 -21.84 -28.96 -21.24
CA SER A 187 -20.52 -28.42 -20.88
C SER A 187 -20.35 -26.97 -21.36
N TRP A 188 -19.55 -26.17 -20.66
CA TRP A 188 -19.24 -24.79 -21.06
C TRP A 188 -18.66 -24.69 -22.48
N PRO A 189 -17.71 -25.57 -22.89
CA PRO A 189 -17.21 -25.59 -24.26
C PRO A 189 -18.31 -25.80 -25.31
N THR A 190 -19.35 -26.58 -24.99
CA THR A 190 -20.48 -26.83 -25.89
C THR A 190 -21.26 -25.53 -26.17
N VAL A 191 -21.50 -24.70 -25.16
CA VAL A 191 -22.18 -23.40 -25.34
C VAL A 191 -21.33 -22.46 -26.20
N VAL A 192 -20.03 -22.38 -25.94
CA VAL A 192 -19.11 -21.53 -26.72
C VAL A 192 -19.02 -22.00 -28.17
N LYS A 193 -18.99 -23.32 -28.39
CA LYS A 193 -19.04 -23.91 -29.72
C LYS A 193 -20.33 -23.52 -30.46
N TRP A 194 -21.49 -23.60 -29.81
CA TRP A 194 -22.76 -23.18 -30.43
C TRP A 194 -22.81 -21.68 -30.75
N LEU A 195 -22.25 -20.81 -29.88
CA LEU A 195 -22.17 -19.38 -30.17
C LEU A 195 -21.31 -19.12 -31.42
N ARG A 196 -20.18 -19.82 -31.57
CA ARG A 196 -19.33 -19.73 -32.76
C ARG A 196 -20.01 -20.28 -34.01
N GLU A 197 -20.65 -21.44 -33.93
CA GLU A 197 -21.37 -22.05 -35.06
C GLU A 197 -22.58 -21.24 -35.54
N TYR A 198 -23.16 -20.40 -34.67
CA TYR A 198 -24.24 -19.49 -35.04
C TYR A 198 -23.76 -18.07 -35.41
N ASP A 199 -22.45 -17.85 -35.48
CA ASP A 199 -21.82 -16.54 -35.68
C ASP A 199 -22.29 -15.47 -34.68
N ILE A 200 -22.54 -15.87 -33.43
CA ILE A 200 -22.88 -14.96 -32.34
C ILE A 200 -21.57 -14.51 -31.69
N PRO A 201 -21.22 -13.21 -31.72
CA PRO A 201 -19.95 -12.71 -31.17
C PRO A 201 -19.81 -13.07 -29.69
N THR A 202 -18.77 -13.82 -29.35
CA THR A 202 -18.48 -14.15 -27.94
C THR A 202 -17.93 -12.94 -27.22
N ARG A 203 -18.58 -12.55 -26.12
CA ARG A 203 -18.05 -11.60 -25.13
C ARG A 203 -16.66 -12.04 -24.69
N ASP A 204 -15.72 -11.10 -24.67
CA ASP A 204 -14.39 -11.33 -24.14
C ASP A 204 -14.48 -11.75 -22.66
N ILE A 205 -13.44 -12.45 -22.19
CA ILE A 205 -13.26 -12.92 -20.81
C ILE A 205 -13.53 -11.77 -19.82
N SER A 206 -13.08 -10.55 -20.13
CA SER A 206 -13.32 -9.37 -19.30
C SER A 206 -14.82 -9.02 -19.18
N GLU A 207 -15.57 -9.07 -20.27
CA GLU A 207 -17.00 -8.80 -20.32
C GLU A 207 -17.84 -9.90 -19.67
N SER A 208 -17.38 -11.16 -19.77
CA SER A 208 -18.04 -12.31 -19.15
C SER A 208 -17.92 -12.34 -17.62
N ARG A 209 -16.87 -11.70 -17.08
CA ARG A 209 -16.56 -11.60 -15.65
C ARG A 209 -17.15 -10.35 -14.99
N MET A 210 -17.79 -9.44 -15.74
CA MET A 210 -18.44 -8.26 -15.16
C MET A 210 -19.68 -8.66 -14.33
N SER A 211 -19.84 -8.03 -13.15
CA SER A 211 -21.05 -8.14 -12.34
C SER A 211 -22.30 -7.71 -13.13
N LYS A 212 -23.48 -8.20 -12.73
CA LYS A 212 -24.78 -7.91 -13.40
C LYS A 212 -24.91 -6.40 -13.69
N GLY A 213 -25.03 -6.04 -14.98
CA GLY A 213 -25.29 -4.68 -15.44
C GLY A 213 -24.06 -3.86 -15.87
N GLY A 214 -22.83 -4.36 -15.67
CA GLY A 214 -21.63 -3.69 -16.15
C GLY A 214 -21.55 -3.73 -17.69
N ARG A 215 -21.78 -2.60 -18.35
CA ARG A 215 -21.50 -2.41 -19.78
C ARG A 215 -20.17 -1.68 -19.92
N LYS A 216 -19.27 -2.17 -20.77
CA LYS A 216 -18.09 -1.39 -21.18
C LYS A 216 -18.59 -0.16 -21.96
N PRO A 217 -18.31 1.08 -21.50
CA PRO A 217 -18.66 2.29 -22.23
C PRO A 217 -17.96 2.31 -23.59
N ILE A 218 -18.60 2.91 -24.58
CA ILE A 218 -17.96 3.14 -25.87
C ILE A 218 -16.79 4.12 -25.70
N ARG A 219 -15.77 4.04 -26.57
CA ARG A 219 -14.58 4.91 -26.49
C ARG A 219 -14.93 6.39 -26.28
N ARG A 220 -15.82 6.95 -27.11
CA ARG A 220 -16.25 8.36 -27.04
C ARG A 220 -16.87 8.74 -25.69
N GLU A 221 -17.65 7.83 -25.11
CA GLU A 221 -18.30 8.06 -23.82
C GLU A 221 -17.29 8.07 -22.68
N LEU A 222 -16.35 7.12 -22.68
CA LEU A 222 -15.28 7.09 -21.69
C LEU A 222 -14.34 8.29 -21.82
N GLU A 223 -14.02 8.69 -23.05
CA GLU A 223 -13.21 9.86 -23.35
C GLU A 223 -13.87 11.15 -22.85
N ARG A 224 -15.16 11.34 -23.14
CA ARG A 224 -15.94 12.48 -22.63
C ARG A 224 -15.96 12.53 -21.10
N LEU A 225 -16.26 11.42 -20.44
CA LEU A 225 -16.30 11.35 -18.97
C LEU A 225 -14.93 11.59 -18.34
N TYR A 226 -13.86 11.05 -18.93
CA TYR A 226 -12.53 11.06 -18.34
C TYR A 226 -11.70 12.31 -18.65
N LEU A 227 -11.75 12.82 -19.88
CA LEU A 227 -10.96 13.96 -20.35
C LEU A 227 -11.76 15.27 -20.31
N ASP A 228 -12.99 15.29 -20.84
CA ASP A 228 -13.77 16.53 -20.97
C ASP A 228 -14.44 16.92 -19.65
N GLU A 229 -15.18 15.99 -19.06
CA GLU A 229 -15.87 16.19 -17.78
C GLU A 229 -14.92 16.01 -16.57
N ARG A 230 -13.70 15.47 -16.81
CA ARG A 230 -12.67 15.15 -15.79
C ARG A 230 -13.17 14.35 -14.59
N VAL A 231 -14.22 13.54 -14.76
CA VAL A 231 -14.77 12.67 -13.72
C VAL A 231 -13.68 11.69 -13.26
N PRO A 232 -13.41 11.54 -11.95
CA PRO A 232 -12.35 10.66 -11.48
C PRO A 232 -12.70 9.17 -11.72
N MET A 233 -11.68 8.35 -11.98
CA MET A 233 -11.88 6.93 -12.37
C MET A 233 -12.69 6.13 -11.36
N ASN A 234 -12.64 6.47 -10.07
CA ASN A 234 -13.43 5.81 -9.02
C ASN A 234 -14.95 6.10 -9.16
N LYS A 235 -15.33 7.32 -9.53
CA LYS A 235 -16.74 7.67 -9.80
C LYS A 235 -17.23 7.01 -11.09
N ILE A 236 -16.39 7.00 -12.14
CA ILE A 236 -16.69 6.27 -13.39
C ILE A 236 -16.86 4.78 -13.07
N ALA A 237 -15.92 4.19 -12.34
CA ALA A 237 -15.97 2.79 -11.92
C ALA A 237 -17.26 2.45 -11.16
N LYS A 238 -17.65 3.29 -10.19
CA LYS A 238 -18.92 3.16 -9.46
C LYS A 238 -20.14 3.24 -10.39
N ARG A 239 -20.14 4.16 -11.36
CA ARG A 239 -21.23 4.33 -12.34
C ARG A 239 -21.44 3.09 -13.21
N TYR A 240 -20.37 2.42 -13.60
CA TYR A 240 -20.42 1.21 -14.43
C TYR A 240 -20.39 -0.10 -13.61
N GLY A 241 -20.39 -0.03 -12.28
CA GLY A 241 -20.36 -1.20 -11.40
C GLY A 241 -19.07 -2.03 -11.52
N VAL A 242 -17.94 -1.39 -11.85
CA VAL A 242 -16.64 -2.02 -12.04
C VAL A 242 -15.59 -1.47 -11.07
N THR A 243 -14.38 -2.06 -11.08
CA THR A 243 -13.25 -1.53 -10.32
C THR A 243 -12.55 -0.39 -11.06
N THR A 244 -11.78 0.43 -10.34
CA THR A 244 -10.91 1.45 -10.96
C THR A 244 -9.88 0.85 -11.92
N GLY A 245 -9.44 -0.39 -11.66
CA GLY A 245 -8.57 -1.14 -12.55
C GLY A 245 -9.21 -1.44 -13.90
N SER A 246 -10.51 -1.72 -13.92
CA SER A 246 -11.26 -1.94 -15.16
C SER A 246 -11.30 -0.67 -16.02
N ILE A 247 -11.53 0.50 -15.41
CA ILE A 247 -11.50 1.79 -16.12
C ILE A 247 -10.10 2.07 -16.69
N ARG A 248 -9.04 1.76 -15.92
CA ARG A 248 -7.66 1.91 -16.38
C ARG A 248 -7.39 1.05 -17.62
N ASN A 249 -7.76 -0.22 -17.57
CA ASN A 249 -7.60 -1.13 -18.70
C ASN A 249 -8.41 -0.66 -19.92
N TRP A 250 -9.63 -0.12 -19.72
CA TRP A 250 -10.42 0.42 -20.82
C TRP A 250 -9.80 1.68 -21.45
N CYS A 251 -9.16 2.54 -20.65
CA CYS A 251 -8.37 3.64 -21.19
C CYS A 251 -7.19 3.13 -22.03
N ASP A 252 -6.48 2.11 -21.54
CA ASP A 252 -5.35 1.51 -22.25
C ASP A 252 -5.82 0.83 -23.57
N ASP A 253 -6.92 0.05 -23.54
CA ASP A 253 -7.54 -0.60 -24.71
C ASP A 253 -7.97 0.40 -25.79
N TYR A 254 -8.50 1.56 -25.37
CA TYR A 254 -8.98 2.60 -26.28
C TYR A 254 -7.90 3.61 -26.69
N GLY A 255 -6.67 3.49 -26.17
CA GLY A 255 -5.59 4.44 -26.40
C GLY A 255 -5.86 5.84 -25.82
N ILE A 256 -6.61 5.93 -24.73
CA ILE A 256 -6.92 7.19 -24.05
C ILE A 256 -5.76 7.54 -23.11
N ASN A 257 -5.09 8.66 -23.37
CA ASN A 257 -3.99 9.14 -22.53
C ASN A 257 -4.46 9.41 -21.09
N ARG A 258 -3.79 8.76 -20.14
CA ARG A 258 -4.11 8.88 -18.72
C ARG A 258 -3.63 10.23 -18.19
N ARG A 259 -4.49 10.88 -17.40
CA ARG A 259 -4.14 12.05 -16.60
C ARG A 259 -2.94 11.75 -15.72
N SER A 260 -2.02 12.70 -15.63
CA SER A 260 -0.91 12.61 -14.68
C SER A 260 -1.42 12.58 -13.23
N ASN A 261 -0.58 12.13 -12.30
CA ASN A 261 -0.92 12.11 -10.86
C ASN A 261 -1.29 13.49 -10.30
N SER A 262 -0.76 14.56 -10.89
CA SER A 262 -1.10 15.94 -10.50
C SER A 262 -2.45 16.37 -11.08
N GLU A 263 -2.82 15.87 -12.25
CA GLU A 263 -4.10 16.17 -12.89
C GLU A 263 -5.27 15.36 -12.32
N SER A 264 -5.02 14.16 -11.82
CA SER A 264 -6.03 13.32 -11.16
C SER A 264 -6.47 13.88 -9.80
N LYS A 265 -5.63 14.72 -9.17
CA LYS A 265 -5.90 15.41 -7.90
C LYS A 265 -6.65 16.74 -8.06
N LEU A 266 -6.84 17.21 -9.29
CA LEU A 266 -7.60 18.43 -9.54
C LEU A 266 -9.09 18.21 -9.22
N PRO A 267 -9.81 19.24 -8.77
CA PRO A 267 -11.25 19.17 -8.52
C PRO A 267 -12.02 18.70 -9.76
N GLU A 268 -13.13 17.99 -9.54
CA GLU A 268 -14.05 17.62 -10.60
C GLU A 268 -14.60 18.87 -11.30
N GLY A 269 -14.61 18.87 -12.63
CA GLY A 269 -15.02 20.03 -13.42
C GLY A 269 -14.03 21.21 -13.43
N PHE A 270 -12.82 21.08 -12.85
CA PHE A 270 -11.80 22.12 -12.93
C PHE A 270 -11.42 22.39 -14.39
N LYS A 271 -11.72 23.62 -14.85
CA LYS A 271 -11.30 24.13 -16.15
C LYS A 271 -10.04 24.98 -15.95
N LYS A 272 -8.94 24.60 -16.62
CA LYS A 272 -7.68 25.36 -16.58
C LYS A 272 -7.98 26.81 -17.00
N PRO A 273 -7.62 27.83 -16.19
CA PRO A 273 -7.77 29.22 -16.61
C PRO A 273 -6.99 29.44 -17.90
N THR A 274 -7.56 30.23 -18.82
CA THR A 274 -6.84 30.64 -20.03
C THR A 274 -5.71 31.62 -19.68
N LYS A 275 -4.68 31.71 -20.53
CA LYS A 275 -3.57 32.66 -20.33
C LYS A 275 -4.07 34.09 -20.10
N LYS A 276 -5.00 34.56 -20.95
CA LYS A 276 -5.62 35.89 -20.84
C LYS A 276 -6.40 36.10 -19.54
N GLN A 277 -7.12 35.08 -19.05
CA GLN A 277 -7.82 35.17 -17.76
C GLN A 277 -6.85 35.25 -16.60
N LEU A 278 -5.78 34.44 -16.62
CA LEU A 278 -4.79 34.42 -15.56
C LEU A 278 -3.95 35.72 -15.53
N GLU A 279 -3.54 36.23 -16.68
CA GLU A 279 -2.86 37.52 -16.81
C GLU A 279 -3.73 38.68 -16.31
N ARG A 280 -5.02 38.69 -16.68
CA ARG A 280 -5.96 39.71 -16.19
C ARG A 280 -6.04 39.71 -14.67
N MET A 281 -6.23 38.54 -14.05
CA MET A 281 -6.33 38.44 -12.59
C MET A 281 -5.01 38.77 -11.88
N TYR A 282 -3.88 38.26 -12.41
CA TYR A 282 -2.59 38.32 -11.73
C TYR A 282 -1.84 39.64 -11.95
N VAL A 283 -1.84 40.16 -13.18
CA VAL A 283 -1.08 41.36 -13.59
C VAL A 283 -1.94 42.62 -13.47
N ARG A 284 -3.19 42.58 -13.94
CA ARG A 284 -4.04 43.77 -13.97
C ARG A 284 -4.80 43.96 -12.67
N ASP A 285 -5.48 42.90 -12.21
CA ASP A 285 -6.28 42.94 -10.99
C ASP A 285 -5.42 42.69 -9.72
N GLN A 286 -4.10 42.48 -9.88
CA GLN A 286 -3.08 42.33 -8.83
C GLN A 286 -3.32 41.22 -7.79
N LEU A 287 -4.24 40.29 -8.04
CA LEU A 287 -4.57 39.17 -7.15
C LEU A 287 -3.37 38.23 -6.97
N SER A 288 -3.13 37.78 -5.74
CA SER A 288 -2.11 36.77 -5.43
C SER A 288 -2.46 35.40 -6.03
N LEU A 289 -1.44 34.56 -6.24
CA LEU A 289 -1.66 33.20 -6.76
C LEU A 289 -2.52 32.35 -5.81
N ASP A 290 -2.51 32.65 -4.51
CA ASP A 290 -3.34 31.99 -3.50
C ASP A 290 -4.82 32.38 -3.62
N GLU A 291 -5.11 33.67 -3.78
CA GLU A 291 -6.48 34.16 -4.00
C GLU A 291 -7.05 33.63 -5.32
N ILE A 292 -6.22 33.59 -6.37
CA ILE A 292 -6.59 32.95 -7.64
C ILE A 292 -6.84 31.46 -7.41
N GLY A 293 -5.99 30.78 -6.64
CA GLY A 293 -6.18 29.37 -6.28
C GLY A 293 -7.53 29.13 -5.63
N LYS A 294 -7.86 29.91 -4.59
CA LYS A 294 -9.16 29.86 -3.89
C LYS A 294 -10.34 30.06 -4.84
N LYS A 295 -10.25 31.02 -5.77
CA LYS A 295 -11.31 31.29 -6.77
C LYS A 295 -11.57 30.11 -7.70
N PHE A 296 -10.55 29.31 -7.99
CA PHE A 296 -10.64 28.11 -8.83
C PHE A 296 -10.72 26.80 -8.03
N GLY A 297 -10.80 26.86 -6.70
CA GLY A 297 -10.86 25.68 -5.82
C GLY A 297 -9.58 24.83 -5.83
N VAL A 298 -8.43 25.41 -6.16
CA VAL A 298 -7.13 24.72 -6.23
C VAL A 298 -6.09 25.40 -5.34
N SER A 299 -5.02 24.68 -5.02
CA SER A 299 -3.92 25.23 -4.22
C SER A 299 -3.07 26.22 -5.03
N GLU A 300 -2.45 27.19 -4.33
CA GLU A 300 -1.53 28.17 -4.92
C GLU A 300 -0.45 27.54 -5.83
N PRO A 301 0.20 26.40 -5.47
CA PRO A 301 1.21 25.77 -6.33
C PRO A 301 0.65 25.31 -7.69
N THR A 302 -0.64 24.97 -7.74
CA THR A 302 -1.31 24.58 -8.99
C THR A 302 -1.39 25.78 -9.94
N ILE A 303 -1.83 26.94 -9.45
CA ILE A 303 -1.90 28.16 -10.24
C ILE A 303 -0.50 28.65 -10.62
N ARG A 304 0.47 28.55 -9.70
CA ARG A 304 1.89 28.85 -9.98
C ARG A 304 2.42 28.04 -11.16
N ARG A 305 2.18 26.72 -11.17
CA ARG A 305 2.58 25.86 -12.29
C ARG A 305 1.90 26.28 -13.59
N ILE A 306 0.60 26.59 -13.56
CA ILE A 306 -0.13 27.07 -14.74
C ILE A 306 0.43 28.40 -15.25
N ALA A 307 0.79 29.31 -14.34
CA ALA A 307 1.41 30.59 -14.69
C ALA A 307 2.79 30.39 -15.33
N ILE A 308 3.59 29.44 -14.85
CA ILE A 308 4.88 29.05 -15.45
C ILE A 308 4.67 28.43 -16.83
N ASP A 309 3.71 27.51 -16.99
CA ASP A 309 3.36 26.91 -18.30
C ASP A 309 2.97 27.97 -19.34
N TYR A 310 2.43 29.11 -18.89
CA TYR A 310 2.02 30.23 -19.74
C TYR A 310 3.08 31.33 -19.85
N GLU A 311 4.26 31.14 -19.25
CA GLU A 311 5.38 32.08 -19.22
C GLU A 311 5.04 33.43 -18.57
N ILE A 312 4.10 33.43 -17.61
CA ILE A 312 3.75 34.61 -16.84
C ILE A 312 4.82 34.81 -15.76
N LYS A 313 5.49 35.97 -15.77
CA LYS A 313 6.51 36.33 -14.76
C LYS A 313 5.89 36.36 -13.36
N ILE A 314 6.34 35.46 -12.49
CA ILE A 314 5.87 35.37 -11.10
C ILE A 314 6.50 36.50 -10.27
N ARG A 315 5.65 37.32 -9.64
CA ARG A 315 6.05 38.32 -8.63
C ARG A 315 6.84 37.62 -7.52
N LYS A 316 7.98 38.19 -7.12
CA LYS A 316 8.73 37.70 -5.97
C LYS A 316 7.79 37.75 -4.75
N ASN A 317 7.66 36.62 -4.06
CA ASN A 317 6.85 36.57 -2.85
C ASN A 317 7.63 37.30 -1.76
N GLU A 318 7.16 38.46 -1.33
CA GLU A 318 7.73 39.14 -0.18
C GLU A 318 7.58 38.21 1.03
N SER A 319 8.70 37.90 1.66
CA SER A 319 8.71 37.01 2.81
C SER A 319 7.85 37.63 3.91
N LYS A 320 6.95 36.87 4.53
CA LYS A 320 6.25 37.30 5.77
C LYS A 320 7.22 37.71 6.88
N TYR A 321 8.47 37.24 6.80
CA TYR A 321 9.54 37.63 7.71
C TYR A 321 10.11 39.01 7.41
N ASN A 322 9.70 39.72 6.36
CA ASN A 322 10.12 41.11 6.12
C ASN A 322 9.48 42.08 7.13
N ASP A 323 8.31 41.72 7.67
CA ASP A 323 7.67 42.46 8.77
C ASP A 323 8.39 42.20 10.12
N GLN A 324 9.00 43.24 10.67
CA GLN A 324 9.70 43.20 11.96
C GLN A 324 8.77 42.79 13.12
N SER A 325 7.52 43.23 13.11
CA SER A 325 6.53 42.89 14.14
C SER A 325 6.21 41.40 14.12
N TYR A 326 6.11 40.80 12.92
CA TYR A 326 5.93 39.36 12.76
C TYR A 326 7.14 38.56 13.28
N ARG A 327 8.37 39.02 12.98
CA ARG A 327 9.61 38.41 13.51
C ARG A 327 9.62 38.45 15.04
N LYS A 328 9.37 39.62 15.64
CA LYS A 328 9.32 39.82 17.09
C LYS A 328 8.31 38.91 17.78
N GLY A 329 7.07 38.87 17.28
CA GLY A 329 6.03 38.00 17.85
C GLY A 329 6.29 36.49 17.73
N LEU A 330 7.17 36.05 16.82
CA LEU A 330 7.66 34.67 16.81
C LEU A 330 8.72 34.42 17.89
N VAL A 331 9.67 35.34 18.06
CA VAL A 331 10.74 35.22 19.06
C VAL A 331 10.17 35.36 20.47
N ASP A 332 9.18 36.22 20.70
CA ASP A 332 8.48 36.34 22.00
C ASP A 332 7.84 35.02 22.41
N ARG A 333 7.18 34.33 21.46
CA ARG A 333 6.62 33.00 21.71
C ARG A 333 7.70 31.97 22.02
N LEU A 334 8.85 32.04 21.35
CA LEU A 334 9.99 31.16 21.62
C LEU A 334 10.51 31.36 23.06
N LEU A 335 10.64 32.61 23.50
CA LEU A 335 11.09 32.95 24.86
C LEU A 335 10.16 32.35 25.92
N VAL A 336 8.84 32.44 25.71
CA VAL A 336 7.84 31.83 26.60
C VAL A 336 7.96 30.31 26.62
N VAL A 337 8.06 29.67 25.45
CA VAL A 337 8.17 28.20 25.34
C VAL A 337 9.45 27.68 26.00
N ARG A 338 10.57 28.39 25.84
CA ARG A 338 11.88 27.98 26.39
C ARG A 338 12.11 28.45 27.82
N LYS A 339 11.28 29.36 28.34
CA LYS A 339 11.43 30.02 29.65
C LYS A 339 12.81 30.66 29.80
N LYS A 340 13.23 31.41 28.78
CA LYS A 340 14.53 32.09 28.70
C LYS A 340 14.36 33.58 28.48
N LYS A 341 15.36 34.36 28.86
CA LYS A 341 15.48 35.77 28.44
C LYS A 341 16.13 35.86 27.04
N PRO A 342 16.00 36.99 26.31
CA PRO A 342 16.59 37.18 24.99
C PRO A 342 18.08 36.84 24.92
N GLU A 343 18.84 37.25 25.93
CA GLU A 343 20.30 37.08 26.00
C GLU A 343 20.71 35.61 26.21
N GLU A 344 19.79 34.77 26.70
CA GLU A 344 20.01 33.35 27.00
C GLU A 344 19.65 32.43 25.83
N LEU A 345 19.03 32.98 24.77
CA LEU A 345 18.70 32.21 23.57
C LEU A 345 19.98 31.79 22.84
N SER A 346 20.11 30.51 22.56
CA SER A 346 21.13 29.91 21.70
C SER A 346 20.58 29.68 20.29
N SER A 347 21.45 29.61 19.28
CA SER A 347 21.05 29.21 17.92
C SER A 347 20.35 27.84 17.89
N TRP A 348 20.66 26.95 18.83
CA TRP A 348 20.01 25.65 19.00
C TRP A 348 18.54 25.75 19.48
N ASP A 349 18.15 26.82 20.16
CA ASP A 349 16.78 26.97 20.65
C ASP A 349 15.76 27.13 19.51
N PHE A 350 16.22 27.59 18.34
CA PHE A 350 15.43 27.80 17.12
C PHE A 350 15.20 26.51 16.31
N GLN A 351 15.88 25.41 16.65
CA GLN A 351 15.71 24.15 15.92
C GLN A 351 14.34 23.50 16.17
N ARG A 352 13.89 22.70 15.20
CA ARG A 352 12.63 21.95 15.28
C ARG A 352 12.63 21.01 16.48
N THR A 353 11.65 21.17 17.37
CA THR A 353 11.33 20.14 18.36
C THR A 353 10.60 18.98 17.66
N ARG A 354 10.70 17.76 18.20
CA ARG A 354 10.03 16.55 17.65
C ARG A 354 8.50 16.59 17.73
N ASP A 355 7.95 17.65 18.32
CA ASP A 355 6.53 17.79 18.58
C ASP A 355 5.83 18.42 17.36
N ARG A 356 4.99 17.63 16.69
CA ARG A 356 4.37 17.96 15.39
C ARG A 356 3.36 19.11 15.47
N GLY A 357 3.07 19.63 16.66
CA GLY A 357 2.16 20.75 16.90
C GLY A 357 2.82 22.10 17.27
N VAL A 358 4.14 22.16 17.48
CA VAL A 358 4.83 23.39 17.92
C VAL A 358 5.30 24.21 16.72
N LEU A 359 5.02 25.52 16.75
CA LEU A 359 5.48 26.49 15.75
C LEU A 359 6.98 26.31 15.47
N CYS A 360 7.35 26.21 14.19
CA CYS A 360 8.75 26.10 13.79
C CYS A 360 9.41 27.47 13.82
N PHE A 361 10.32 27.69 14.78
CA PHE A 361 11.05 28.95 14.94
C PHE A 361 12.30 29.07 14.05
N ALA A 362 12.74 27.98 13.41
CA ALA A 362 13.92 27.99 12.53
C ALA A 362 13.80 29.01 11.38
N GLY A 363 12.58 29.25 10.90
CA GLY A 363 12.35 30.13 9.76
C GLY A 363 12.72 31.60 10.01
N VAL A 364 12.62 32.10 11.25
CA VAL A 364 13.03 33.48 11.56
C VAL A 364 14.55 33.61 11.52
N LEU A 365 15.28 32.70 12.16
CA LEU A 365 16.75 32.72 12.17
C LEU A 365 17.33 32.55 10.76
N GLN A 366 16.79 31.60 9.98
CA GLN A 366 17.18 31.37 8.59
C GLN A 366 16.91 32.56 7.66
N TRP A 367 15.93 33.43 8.00
CA TRP A 367 15.70 34.65 7.24
C TRP A 367 16.84 35.65 7.46
N TYR A 368 17.28 35.86 8.70
CA TYR A 368 18.46 36.69 8.99
C TYR A 368 19.74 36.12 8.38
N GLU A 369 19.93 34.79 8.40
CA GLU A 369 21.07 34.12 7.75
C GLU A 369 21.14 34.47 6.26
N ARG A 370 20.00 34.45 5.55
CA ARG A 370 19.94 34.76 4.11
C ARG A 370 20.10 36.25 3.81
N GLU A 371 19.47 37.11 4.61
CA GLU A 371 19.49 38.56 4.35
C GLU A 371 20.87 39.16 4.60
N ASN A 372 21.61 38.61 5.56
CA ASN A 372 22.93 39.11 5.98
C ASN A 372 24.09 38.21 5.53
N ASP A 373 23.82 37.18 4.72
CA ASP A 373 24.79 36.18 4.24
C ASP A 373 25.74 35.67 5.34
N CYS A 374 25.16 35.19 6.45
CA CYS A 374 25.90 34.85 7.65
C CYS A 374 25.46 33.54 8.30
N GLY A 375 26.31 32.99 9.17
CA GLY A 375 26.01 31.75 9.89
C GLY A 375 25.01 31.93 11.05
N PRO A 376 24.44 30.83 11.59
CA PRO A 376 23.37 30.88 12.59
C PRO A 376 23.69 31.65 13.87
N ARG A 377 24.99 31.72 14.25
CA ARG A 377 25.44 32.46 15.43
C ARG A 377 25.41 33.96 15.21
N GLU A 378 25.85 34.42 14.04
CA GLU A 378 25.88 35.84 13.69
C GLU A 378 24.46 36.34 13.39
N ALA A 379 23.66 35.55 12.67
CA ALA A 379 22.24 35.82 12.44
C ALA A 379 21.47 36.01 13.75
N ARG A 380 21.80 35.23 14.79
CA ARG A 380 21.23 35.40 16.14
C ARG A 380 21.60 36.76 16.74
N TYR A 381 22.85 37.20 16.64
CA TYR A 381 23.26 38.49 17.16
C TYR A 381 22.52 39.63 16.47
N ILE A 382 22.47 39.62 15.14
CA ILE A 382 21.77 40.63 14.34
C ILE A 382 20.29 40.68 14.72
N MET A 383 19.64 39.53 14.85
CA MET A 383 18.24 39.43 15.26
C MET A 383 18.01 39.97 16.68
N LEU A 384 18.85 39.59 17.65
CA LEU A 384 18.68 40.04 19.04
C LEU A 384 18.95 41.54 19.18
N GLN A 385 19.92 42.06 18.43
CA GLN A 385 20.20 43.49 18.33
C GLN A 385 19.00 44.23 17.73
N GLU A 386 18.43 43.76 16.62
CA GLU A 386 17.31 44.44 15.95
C GLU A 386 15.99 44.35 16.75
N LEU A 387 15.70 43.23 17.40
CA LEU A 387 14.39 43.00 18.03
C LEU A 387 14.33 43.39 19.51
N TYR A 388 15.46 43.33 20.22
CA TYR A 388 15.55 43.50 21.67
C TYR A 388 16.68 44.43 22.13
N GLU A 389 17.44 45.05 21.21
CA GLU A 389 18.55 45.96 21.53
C GLU A 389 19.64 45.30 22.39
N VAL A 390 19.81 43.97 22.25
CA VAL A 390 20.84 43.20 22.96
C VAL A 390 22.11 43.13 22.11
N SER A 391 23.18 43.73 22.60
CA SER A 391 24.46 43.76 21.87
C SER A 391 25.17 42.41 21.86
N LYS A 392 26.06 42.23 20.89
CA LYS A 392 26.92 41.05 20.80
C LYS A 392 27.82 40.96 22.04
N GLU A 393 28.30 42.10 22.51
CA GLU A 393 29.12 42.25 23.70
C GLU A 393 28.38 41.78 24.96
N ASP A 394 27.10 42.13 25.12
CA ASP A 394 26.27 41.70 26.27
C ASP A 394 26.15 40.17 26.37
N ILE A 395 26.11 39.50 25.21
CA ILE A 395 26.00 38.04 25.12
C ILE A 395 27.36 37.35 25.28
N GLU A 396 28.43 37.92 24.73
CA GLU A 396 29.79 37.37 24.77
C GLU A 396 30.54 37.67 26.08
N ASN A 397 30.09 38.66 26.86
CA ASN A 397 30.60 38.99 28.19
C ASN A 397 30.30 37.94 29.28
N LYS A 398 29.64 36.83 28.95
CA LYS A 398 29.78 35.58 29.72
C LYS A 398 31.16 34.98 29.44
N LYS A 399 32.15 35.39 30.23
CA LYS A 399 33.54 34.88 30.35
C LYS A 399 33.76 33.61 29.52
N LEU A 400 34.36 33.77 28.32
CA LEU A 400 34.56 32.75 27.29
C LEU A 400 35.10 31.41 27.85
N PHE A 401 34.90 30.31 27.11
CA PHE A 401 35.39 28.97 27.47
C PHE A 401 36.90 28.88 27.76
N ASP A 402 37.72 29.77 27.16
CA ASP A 402 39.16 29.88 27.39
C ASP A 402 39.53 30.84 28.55
N TYR A 403 38.59 31.68 29.01
CA TYR A 403 38.80 32.61 30.12
C TYR A 403 39.31 31.88 31.36
N TRP A 404 38.67 30.76 31.69
CA TRP A 404 38.99 29.91 32.83
C TRP A 404 40.24 29.04 32.64
N LYS A 405 40.75 28.94 31.41
CA LYS A 405 42.00 28.23 31.10
C LYS A 405 43.23 29.10 31.28
N LYS A 406 43.10 30.43 31.17
CA LYS A 406 44.22 31.38 31.37
C LYS A 406 44.50 31.53 32.86
N LEU A 407 45.74 31.31 33.26
CA LEU A 407 46.16 31.32 34.66
C LEU A 407 45.96 32.71 35.28
N GLU A 408 46.28 33.76 34.53
CA GLU A 408 46.22 35.16 34.94
C GLU A 408 44.79 35.58 35.31
N ASN A 409 43.80 35.14 34.53
CA ASN A 409 42.39 35.42 34.78
C ASN A 409 41.91 34.75 36.07
N VAL A 410 42.31 33.50 36.31
CA VAL A 410 41.92 32.76 37.51
C VAL A 410 42.58 33.35 38.76
N ILE A 411 43.84 33.82 38.66
CA ILE A 411 44.53 34.53 39.75
C ILE A 411 43.79 35.84 40.08
N LYS A 412 43.41 36.63 39.07
CA LYS A 412 42.68 37.88 39.27
C LYS A 412 41.36 37.67 40.02
N GLU A 413 40.55 36.70 39.60
CA GLU A 413 39.28 36.38 40.27
C GLU A 413 39.48 35.92 41.72
N VAL A 414 40.57 35.19 41.99
CA VAL A 414 40.92 34.76 43.34
C VAL A 414 41.30 35.96 44.21
N GLN A 415 42.09 36.89 43.70
CA GLN A 415 42.47 38.11 44.44
C GLN A 415 41.25 38.99 44.73
N GLU A 416 40.37 39.20 43.76
CA GLU A 416 39.12 39.96 43.95
C GLU A 416 38.24 39.35 45.06
N ILE A 417 38.14 38.01 45.12
CA ILE A 417 37.39 37.33 46.20
C ILE A 417 38.09 37.49 47.55
N LYS A 418 39.42 37.44 47.58
CA LYS A 418 40.20 37.64 48.80
C LYS A 418 40.00 39.04 49.36
N GLU A 419 40.05 40.06 48.51
CA GLU A 419 39.81 41.45 48.90
C GLU A 419 38.36 41.65 49.35
N LYS A 420 37.39 41.22 48.55
CA LYS A 420 35.95 41.40 48.83
C LYS A 420 35.50 40.77 50.15
N HIS A 421 36.11 39.66 50.54
CA HIS A 421 35.74 38.91 51.74
C HIS A 421 36.80 38.98 52.86
N ASN A 422 37.81 39.84 52.70
CA ASN A 422 38.92 40.03 53.63
C ASN A 422 39.61 38.72 54.05
N LEU A 423 39.92 37.86 53.07
CA LEU A 423 40.46 36.52 53.26
C LEU A 423 41.96 36.50 53.00
N THR A 424 42.73 36.05 53.98
CA THR A 424 44.19 35.87 53.87
C THR A 424 44.58 34.66 53.01
N ILE A 425 43.73 33.62 52.94
CA ILE A 425 44.01 32.34 52.24
C ILE A 425 42.86 31.98 51.31
N LEU A 426 43.16 31.38 50.14
CA LEU A 426 42.18 30.86 49.20
C LEU A 426 41.28 29.79 49.88
N PRO A 427 39.96 30.03 49.99
CA PRO A 427 39.04 29.10 50.62
C PRO A 427 38.97 27.73 49.94
N SER A 428 38.45 26.73 50.66
CA SER A 428 38.21 25.41 50.08
C SER A 428 37.09 25.43 49.04
N LEU A 429 37.06 24.43 48.16
CA LEU A 429 36.01 24.25 47.14
C LEU A 429 34.60 24.39 47.73
N GLY A 430 34.35 23.76 48.88
CA GLY A 430 33.05 23.82 49.55
C GLY A 430 32.68 25.23 50.02
N LYS A 431 33.66 26.01 50.48
CA LYS A 431 33.43 27.40 50.94
C LYS A 431 33.21 28.34 49.75
N LEU A 432 33.99 28.20 48.67
CA LEU A 432 33.77 28.97 47.43
C LEU A 432 32.42 28.66 46.77
N SER A 433 32.01 27.39 46.78
CA SER A 433 30.69 26.99 46.26
C SER A 433 29.55 27.62 47.05
N LYS A 434 29.64 27.64 48.40
CA LYS A 434 28.67 28.31 49.28
C LYS A 434 28.63 29.83 49.07
N MET A 435 29.72 30.43 48.63
CA MET A 435 29.82 31.86 48.31
C MET A 435 29.36 32.19 46.87
N GLY A 436 28.86 31.21 46.10
CA GLY A 436 28.38 31.41 44.72
C GLY A 436 29.46 31.37 43.65
N HIS A 437 30.73 31.09 44.00
CA HIS A 437 31.87 31.05 43.07
C HIS A 437 32.20 29.63 42.60
N SER A 438 31.17 28.86 42.21
CA SER A 438 31.30 27.45 41.78
C SER A 438 32.05 27.27 40.46
N SER A 439 31.93 28.24 39.54
CA SER A 439 32.62 28.23 38.24
C SER A 439 34.13 28.39 38.40
N LEU A 440 34.57 29.31 39.26
CA LEU A 440 35.98 29.49 39.63
C LEU A 440 36.54 28.23 40.30
N ALA A 441 35.79 27.67 41.26
CA ALA A 441 36.23 26.46 41.96
C ALA A 441 36.39 25.26 41.00
N SER A 442 35.50 25.14 40.03
CA SER A 442 35.57 24.12 38.99
C SER A 442 36.73 24.35 38.02
N ALA A 443 37.00 25.61 37.66
CA ALA A 443 38.11 25.99 36.80
C ALA A 443 39.48 25.65 37.41
N ILE A 444 39.67 25.99 38.69
CA ILE A 444 40.90 25.67 39.45
C ILE A 444 41.13 24.15 39.46
N ASN A 445 40.07 23.37 39.69
CA ASN A 445 40.18 21.91 39.78
C ASN A 445 40.45 21.24 38.42
N LYS A 446 39.84 21.76 37.36
CA LYS A 446 39.87 21.14 36.03
C LYS A 446 41.08 21.54 35.19
N TYR A 447 41.49 22.80 35.26
CA TYR A 447 42.50 23.36 34.34
C TYR A 447 43.83 23.70 35.02
N HIS A 448 43.84 23.92 36.34
CA HIS A 448 45.01 24.44 37.06
C HIS A 448 45.55 23.50 38.14
N GLY A 449 45.38 22.19 37.95
CA GLY A 449 46.01 21.16 38.78
C GLY A 449 45.42 21.00 40.19
N GLY A 450 44.25 21.57 40.46
CA GLY A 450 43.60 21.49 41.76
C GLY A 450 44.06 22.56 42.75
N PHE A 451 43.30 22.74 43.83
CA PHE A 451 43.52 23.81 44.81
C PHE A 451 44.90 23.78 45.47
N ASN A 452 45.54 22.61 45.58
CA ASN A 452 46.87 22.50 46.19
C ASN A 452 47.97 22.97 45.25
N ALA A 453 47.93 22.55 43.99
CA ALA A 453 48.86 23.04 42.97
C ALA A 453 48.66 24.54 42.75
N PHE A 454 47.40 24.99 42.69
CA PHE A 454 47.08 26.39 42.54
C PHE A 454 47.57 27.25 43.72
N ARG A 455 47.43 26.78 44.98
CA ARG A 455 48.00 27.47 46.16
C ARG A 455 49.52 27.59 46.09
N LYS A 456 50.21 26.56 45.59
CA LYS A 456 51.67 26.61 45.37
C LYS A 456 52.04 27.65 44.31
N LEU A 457 51.25 27.77 43.23
CA LEU A 457 51.47 28.76 42.17
C LEU A 457 51.29 30.20 42.67
N ILE A 458 50.37 30.45 43.60
CA ILE A 458 50.13 31.78 44.18
C ILE A 458 50.92 32.04 45.49
N GLY A 459 51.82 31.13 45.88
CA GLY A 459 52.70 31.31 47.04
C GLY A 459 52.05 31.12 48.42
N GLU A 460 50.87 30.47 48.51
CA GLU A 460 50.18 30.23 49.79
C GLU A 460 50.66 28.94 50.48
N LYS A 461 50.86 28.98 51.80
CA LYS A 461 51.24 27.82 52.63
C LYS A 461 50.15 26.73 52.60
N GLN A 462 50.56 25.46 52.54
CA GLN A 462 49.63 24.32 52.45
C GLN A 462 48.81 24.10 53.74
N ILE A 463 47.53 23.70 53.59
CA ILE A 463 46.60 23.44 54.70
C ILE A 463 46.59 21.94 55.11
N LYS A 464 47.12 21.03 54.28
CA LYS A 464 47.18 19.60 54.63
C LYS A 464 48.46 19.28 55.38
N THR A 465 48.32 18.80 56.61
CA THR A 465 49.39 18.15 57.35
C THR A 465 49.73 16.81 56.65
N PRO A 466 51.01 16.48 56.43
CA PRO A 466 51.44 15.19 55.89
C PRO A 466 50.74 13.99 56.56
N ASN A 467 50.41 12.95 55.78
CA ASN A 467 49.74 11.75 56.29
C ASN A 467 50.55 11.10 57.40
N GLY A 468 49.90 10.77 58.54
CA GLY A 468 50.52 10.05 59.66
C GLY A 468 50.91 10.93 60.85
N GLN A 469 51.10 12.24 60.70
CA GLN A 469 51.52 13.11 61.81
C GLN A 469 50.49 13.19 62.95
N TRP A 470 49.20 13.00 62.67
CA TRP A 470 48.17 12.91 63.71
C TRP A 470 48.27 11.65 64.59
N GLN A 471 49.04 10.63 64.17
CA GLN A 471 49.35 9.46 65.00
C GLN A 471 50.48 9.74 65.99
N ASP A 472 51.33 10.73 65.69
CA ASP A 472 52.37 11.18 66.62
C ASP A 472 51.73 11.95 67.78
N PHE A 473 52.07 11.52 68.99
CA PHE A 473 51.54 12.08 70.23
C PHE A 473 52.07 13.50 70.42
N ASP A 474 53.38 13.72 70.23
CA ASP A 474 54.00 15.03 70.46
C ASP A 474 53.49 16.08 69.46
N TYR A 475 53.32 15.70 68.19
CA TYR A 475 52.66 16.57 67.20
C TYR A 475 51.23 16.97 67.61
N THR A 476 50.46 16.02 68.16
CA THR A 476 49.09 16.28 68.60
C THR A 476 49.04 17.16 69.86
N VAL A 477 50.01 17.00 70.77
CA VAL A 477 50.22 17.85 71.95
C VAL A 477 50.51 19.29 71.51
N THR A 478 51.43 19.52 70.58
CA THR A 478 51.76 20.87 70.08
C THR A 478 50.54 21.57 69.49
N ARG A 479 49.72 20.87 68.70
CA ARG A 479 48.48 21.43 68.13
C ARG A 479 47.40 21.73 69.17
N VAL A 480 47.36 20.95 70.25
CA VAL A 480 46.50 21.23 71.41
C VAL A 480 46.95 22.49 72.13
N LEU A 481 48.26 22.66 72.36
CA LEU A 481 48.83 23.84 73.01
C LEU A 481 48.61 25.12 72.18
N GLU A 482 48.79 25.05 70.86
CA GLU A 482 48.45 26.14 69.95
C GLU A 482 46.96 26.53 70.05
N ALA A 483 46.06 25.54 70.08
CA ALA A 483 44.63 25.77 70.21
C ALA A 483 44.25 26.35 71.59
N MET A 484 44.94 25.92 72.66
CA MET A 484 44.79 26.46 74.02
C MET A 484 45.21 27.92 74.11
N SER A 485 46.37 28.25 73.53
CA SER A 485 46.87 29.63 73.45
C SER A 485 45.92 30.55 72.66
N GLN A 486 45.45 30.11 71.49
CA GLN A 486 44.55 30.92 70.66
C GLN A 486 43.15 31.12 71.26
N LEU A 487 42.70 30.18 72.10
CA LEU A 487 41.38 30.26 72.76
C LEU A 487 41.46 30.80 74.19
N GLY A 488 42.66 31.03 74.74
CA GLY A 488 42.86 31.54 76.10
C GLY A 488 42.47 30.55 77.20
N TYR A 489 42.76 29.27 77.03
CA TYR A 489 42.48 28.24 78.04
C TYR A 489 43.77 27.70 78.65
N ASP A 490 43.85 27.71 79.99
CA ASP A 490 44.98 27.14 80.74
C ASP A 490 44.98 25.60 80.75
N ASP A 491 43.80 25.02 80.49
CA ASP A 491 43.52 23.58 80.62
C ASP A 491 42.87 23.06 79.34
N LEU A 492 43.09 21.79 78.97
CA LEU A 492 42.56 21.21 77.73
C LEU A 492 41.04 21.48 77.59
N PRO A 493 40.59 22.27 76.58
CA PRO A 493 39.19 22.64 76.46
C PRO A 493 38.32 21.43 76.16
N SER A 494 37.03 21.52 76.52
CA SER A 494 36.10 20.44 76.22
C SER A 494 36.01 20.19 74.71
N ARG A 495 35.74 18.94 74.34
CA ARG A 495 35.55 18.53 72.93
C ARG A 495 34.63 19.49 72.16
N LYS A 496 33.52 19.89 72.78
CA LYS A 496 32.50 20.74 72.14
C LYS A 496 33.04 22.16 71.88
N VAL A 497 33.88 22.68 72.76
CA VAL A 497 34.55 23.98 72.60
C VAL A 497 35.54 23.93 71.43
N LEU A 498 36.33 22.86 71.32
CA LEU A 498 37.29 22.70 70.21
C LEU A 498 36.60 22.49 68.85
N GLU A 499 35.52 21.69 68.79
CA GLU A 499 34.74 21.50 67.56
C GLU A 499 34.10 22.82 67.09
N ASN A 500 33.51 23.59 68.00
CA ASN A 500 32.86 24.86 67.68
C ASN A 500 33.84 25.94 67.19
N ASN A 501 35.11 25.86 67.56
CA ASN A 501 36.16 26.79 67.16
C ASN A 501 36.99 26.28 65.96
N GLY A 502 36.51 25.28 65.23
CA GLY A 502 37.12 24.83 63.98
C GLY A 502 38.22 23.76 64.12
N TYR A 503 38.49 23.27 65.33
CA TYR A 503 39.50 22.24 65.60
C TYR A 503 38.94 20.80 65.51
N ALA A 504 37.95 20.58 64.64
CA ALA A 504 37.31 19.26 64.47
C ALA A 504 38.30 18.17 64.00
N GLY A 505 39.34 18.55 63.25
CA GLY A 505 40.41 17.63 62.84
C GLY A 505 41.25 17.14 64.03
N LEU A 506 41.59 18.05 64.95
CA LEU A 506 42.32 17.76 66.20
C LEU A 506 41.50 16.85 67.11
N VAL A 507 40.21 17.16 67.28
CA VAL A 507 39.26 16.34 68.04
C VAL A 507 39.17 14.92 67.45
N GLY A 508 39.15 14.82 66.12
CA GLY A 508 39.16 13.54 65.40
C GLY A 508 40.44 12.75 65.63
N ALA A 509 41.61 13.40 65.64
CA ALA A 509 42.91 12.79 65.91
C ALA A 509 43.00 12.24 67.34
N ILE A 510 42.64 13.04 68.34
CA ILE A 510 42.59 12.64 69.76
C ILE A 510 41.71 11.40 69.94
N LYS A 511 40.54 11.37 69.28
CA LYS A 511 39.61 10.24 69.35
C LYS A 511 40.15 8.98 68.66
N ARG A 512 40.75 9.12 67.48
CA ARG A 512 41.09 7.99 66.60
C ARG A 512 42.44 7.36 66.94
N TYR A 513 43.42 8.16 67.34
CA TYR A 513 44.80 7.70 67.51
C TYR A 513 45.27 7.71 68.96
N HIS A 514 44.69 8.55 69.83
CA HIS A 514 45.21 8.77 71.20
C HIS A 514 44.25 8.32 72.31
N GLY A 515 43.43 7.29 72.06
CA GLY A 515 42.59 6.67 73.08
C GLY A 515 41.40 7.50 73.58
N GLY A 516 41.08 8.61 72.91
CA GLY A 516 39.96 9.48 73.28
C GLY A 516 40.31 10.55 74.32
N TYR A 517 39.42 11.54 74.46
CA TYR A 517 39.67 12.77 75.24
C TYR A 517 40.09 12.54 76.69
N LYS A 518 39.54 11.51 77.37
CA LYS A 518 39.88 11.21 78.76
C LYS A 518 41.29 10.61 78.88
N SER A 519 41.63 9.68 77.98
CA SER A 519 42.96 9.06 77.90
C SER A 519 44.01 10.09 77.52
N PHE A 520 43.73 10.88 76.48
CA PHE A 520 44.61 11.94 76.02
C PHE A 520 44.81 13.02 77.09
N ARG A 521 43.77 13.46 77.81
CA ARG A 521 43.92 14.44 78.91
C ARG A 521 44.82 13.90 80.03
N GLY A 522 44.70 12.61 80.36
CA GLY A 522 45.59 11.95 81.31
C GLY A 522 47.05 11.95 80.85
N ALA A 523 47.30 11.46 79.63
CA ALA A 523 48.64 11.41 79.05
C ALA A 523 49.24 12.80 78.79
N PHE A 524 48.41 13.78 78.40
CA PHE A 524 48.78 15.18 78.20
C PHE A 524 49.19 15.84 79.52
N ASN A 525 48.39 15.63 80.58
CA ASN A 525 48.72 16.14 81.91
C ASN A 525 49.95 15.43 82.49
N GLU A 526 50.11 14.12 82.30
CA GLU A 526 51.30 13.36 82.72
C GLU A 526 52.57 13.82 81.97
N ARG A 527 52.45 14.14 80.68
CA ARG A 527 53.53 14.70 79.85
C ARG A 527 53.92 16.11 80.30
N LEU A 528 52.96 16.92 80.71
CA LEU A 528 53.17 18.24 81.31
C LEU A 528 53.63 18.18 82.77
N SER A 529 53.35 17.08 83.48
CA SER A 529 53.65 16.90 84.91
C SER A 529 54.91 16.08 85.17
N ARG A 530 55.91 16.04 84.27
CA ARG A 530 57.26 15.63 84.66
C ARG A 530 57.91 16.82 85.39
N PRO A 531 58.05 16.79 86.73
CA PRO A 531 58.75 17.83 87.45
C PRO A 531 60.25 17.56 87.28
N SER A 532 60.98 18.51 86.72
CA SER A 532 62.26 18.85 87.36
C SER A 532 61.90 19.31 88.76
N ASP A 533 62.50 18.69 89.77
CA ASP A 533 62.19 18.84 91.18
C ASP A 533 61.97 20.29 91.67
N ASN A 534 61.08 20.37 92.67
CA ASN A 534 60.93 21.40 93.71
C ASN A 534 59.90 22.54 93.56
N GLN A 535 58.94 22.43 94.50
CA GLN A 535 58.33 23.48 95.32
C GLN A 535 57.09 24.25 94.83
N LYS A 536 56.28 24.55 95.84
CA LYS A 536 54.96 25.18 95.85
C LYS A 536 54.95 26.59 95.25
N SER A 537 53.73 26.99 94.90
CA SER A 537 53.21 28.36 94.71
C SER A 537 53.61 29.12 93.45
N ASP A 538 52.55 29.62 92.81
CA ASP A 538 52.44 30.82 91.98
C ASP A 538 53.09 30.84 90.59
N SER A 539 52.17 30.91 89.61
CA SER A 539 52.30 31.57 88.31
C SER A 539 53.60 31.35 87.55
N LYS A 540 53.68 30.30 86.72
CA LYS A 540 54.64 30.27 85.60
C LYS A 540 54.39 29.19 84.54
N THR A 541 53.16 29.03 84.07
CA THR A 541 52.88 28.14 82.91
C THR A 541 53.27 28.75 81.56
N SER A 542 53.41 30.07 81.43
CA SER A 542 53.78 30.70 80.14
C SER A 542 55.24 30.46 79.70
N SER A 543 56.21 30.43 80.62
CA SER A 543 57.63 30.23 80.24
C SER A 543 57.97 28.78 79.88
N GLU A 544 57.27 27.80 80.44
CA GLU A 544 57.49 26.38 80.12
C GLU A 544 56.94 26.02 78.73
N LEU A 545 55.87 26.68 78.31
CA LEU A 545 55.27 26.53 76.99
C LEU A 545 56.10 27.18 75.87
N GLU A 546 56.74 28.32 76.14
CA GLU A 546 57.66 28.98 75.19
C GLU A 546 58.93 28.16 74.95
N ASN A 547 59.52 27.57 76.00
CA ASN A 547 60.72 26.75 75.86
C ASN A 547 60.45 25.44 75.10
N PHE A 548 59.29 24.82 75.28
CA PHE A 548 58.91 23.60 74.53
C PHE A 548 58.64 23.87 73.04
N LEU A 549 58.13 25.06 72.69
CA LEU A 549 57.89 25.46 71.30
C LEU A 549 59.20 25.83 70.57
N LEU A 550 60.23 26.28 71.29
CA LEU A 550 61.55 26.60 70.71
C LEU A 550 62.36 25.35 70.36
N ASP A 551 62.33 24.29 71.18
CA ASP A 551 63.10 23.07 70.95
C ASP A 551 62.66 22.27 69.71
N TYR A 552 61.42 22.43 69.24
CA TYR A 552 60.88 21.67 68.09
C TYR A 552 60.96 22.42 66.75
N VAL A 553 61.23 23.73 66.76
CA VAL A 553 61.31 24.56 65.54
C VAL A 553 62.74 24.62 64.97
N GLY A 554 63.74 24.10 65.69
CA GLY A 554 65.16 24.22 65.34
C GLY A 554 65.72 23.31 64.24
N ASP A 555 65.02 22.25 63.80
CA ASP A 555 65.69 21.12 63.10
C ASP A 555 65.15 20.77 61.70
N ASN A 556 64.52 21.70 60.97
CA ASN A 556 64.15 21.47 59.57
C ASN A 556 64.47 22.68 58.68
N HIS A 557 65.76 22.94 58.48
CA HIS A 557 66.27 23.69 57.35
C HIS A 557 67.13 22.76 56.50
N ASP A 558 66.59 22.32 55.36
CA ASP A 558 67.28 22.15 54.08
C ASP A 558 66.27 21.93 52.94
#